data_AF-A0A6B3FQZ4-F1
#
_entry.id   AF-A0A6B3FQZ4-F1
#
_cell.length_a   1.000
_cell.length_b   1.000
_cell.length_c   1.000
_cell.angle_alpha   90.00
_cell.angle_beta   90.00
_cell.angle_gamma   90.00
#
_symmetry.space_group_name_H-M   'P 1'
#
loop_
_entity.id
_entity.type
_entity.pdbx_description
1 polymer ?
#
loop_
_entity_poly.entity_id
_entity_poly.type
_entity_poly.pdbx_seq_one_letter_code
_entity_poly.pdbx_strand_id
1 'polypeptide(L)'
;RARQIWGGTQALPGLREALGLDESAATLASADAAEERARALVQAMEDAGWDPEAVPQDENEDVRAVLAFAAREVVPRLAATTDELDHTLHALRGGFVPAGPSGSPLRGLVNVLPTGRNFYSV
;
A
#
# COMPACT_ATOMS: atom_id res chain seq x y z
N ARG A 1 -0.50 13.93 -8.35
CA ARG A 1 -0.69 13.55 -6.92
C ARG A 1 0.42 12.56 -6.53
N ALA A 2 0.63 12.26 -5.24
CA ALA A 2 1.90 11.74 -4.71
C ALA A 2 2.33 10.35 -5.27
N ARG A 3 3.52 10.29 -5.87
CA ARG A 3 4.22 9.04 -6.25
C ARG A 3 4.50 8.22 -4.99
N GLN A 4 4.35 6.89 -5.04
CA GLN A 4 4.64 6.04 -3.89
C GLN A 4 6.15 5.96 -3.70
N ILE A 5 6.70 6.60 -2.66
CA ILE A 5 8.14 6.60 -2.40
C ILE A 5 8.45 5.49 -1.41
N TRP A 6 9.12 4.46 -1.90
CA TRP A 6 9.68 3.40 -1.07
C TRP A 6 11.15 3.64 -0.77
N GLY A 7 11.53 3.64 0.52
CA GLY A 7 12.93 3.67 0.96
C GLY A 7 13.76 4.86 0.48
N GLY A 8 13.12 5.92 -0.04
CA GLY A 8 13.82 7.02 -0.73
C GLY A 8 14.44 6.65 -2.09
N THR A 9 14.17 5.46 -2.65
CA THR A 9 14.90 4.94 -3.82
C THR A 9 14.02 4.46 -4.98
N GLN A 10 12.76 4.04 -4.75
CA GLN A 10 11.87 3.62 -5.85
C GLN A 10 10.51 4.30 -5.76
N ALA A 11 10.13 4.97 -6.85
CA ALA A 11 8.84 5.62 -7.02
C ALA A 11 7.96 4.77 -7.95
N LEU A 12 7.02 4.00 -7.39
CA LEU A 12 6.04 3.28 -8.21
C LEU A 12 4.93 4.26 -8.67
N PRO A 13 4.45 4.14 -9.92
CA PRO A 13 3.27 4.87 -10.37
C PRO A 13 2.03 4.44 -9.58
N GLY A 14 0.98 5.26 -9.60
CA GLY A 14 -0.31 4.83 -9.09
C GLY A 14 -0.90 3.71 -9.97
N LEU A 15 -1.70 2.80 -9.41
CA LEU A 15 -2.26 1.68 -10.20
C LEU A 15 -3.06 2.14 -11.43
N ARG A 16 -3.83 3.23 -11.33
CA ARG A 16 -4.55 3.79 -12.49
C ARG A 16 -3.60 4.36 -13.56
N GLU A 17 -2.50 4.99 -13.14
CA GLU A 17 -1.45 5.47 -14.05
C GLU A 17 -0.72 4.29 -14.71
N ALA A 18 -0.42 3.24 -13.95
CA ALA A 18 0.14 1.99 -14.47
C ALA A 18 -0.80 1.31 -15.48
N LEU A 19 -2.12 1.44 -15.31
CA LEU A 19 -3.13 0.99 -16.29
C LEU A 19 -3.23 1.90 -17.54
N GLY A 20 -2.39 2.93 -17.64
CA GLY A 20 -2.32 3.83 -18.79
C GLY A 20 -3.25 5.05 -18.70
N LEU A 21 -3.84 5.35 -17.54
CA LEU A 21 -4.65 6.56 -17.38
C LEU A 21 -3.76 7.80 -17.29
N ASP A 22 -3.82 8.66 -18.30
CA ASP A 22 -3.35 10.04 -18.19
C ASP A 22 -4.35 10.87 -17.37
N GLU A 23 -4.06 11.09 -16.10
CA GLU A 23 -4.93 11.86 -15.20
C GLU A 23 -5.13 13.32 -15.64
N SER A 24 -4.21 13.90 -16.42
CA SER A 24 -4.33 15.29 -16.86
C SER A 24 -5.32 15.47 -18.01
N ALA A 25 -5.56 14.39 -18.77
CA ALA A 25 -6.46 14.35 -19.91
C ALA A 25 -7.68 13.44 -19.70
N ALA A 26 -7.85 12.89 -18.49
CA ALA A 26 -8.89 11.92 -18.20
C ALA A 26 -10.30 12.52 -18.33
N THR A 27 -11.17 11.77 -19.02
CA THR A 27 -12.62 11.97 -18.98
C THR A 27 -13.23 11.15 -17.83
N LEU A 28 -14.48 11.45 -17.45
CA LEU A 28 -15.22 10.61 -16.49
C LEU A 28 -15.23 9.14 -16.92
N ALA A 29 -15.55 8.86 -18.19
CA ALA A 29 -15.62 7.50 -18.70
C ALA A 29 -14.27 6.76 -18.65
N SER A 30 -13.16 7.43 -19.00
CA SER A 30 -11.83 6.80 -18.94
C SER A 30 -11.34 6.62 -17.51
N ALA A 31 -11.69 7.55 -16.60
CA ALA A 31 -11.38 7.42 -15.18
C ALA A 31 -12.16 6.26 -14.54
N ASP A 32 -13.45 6.14 -14.82
CA ASP A 32 -14.30 5.06 -14.33
C ASP A 32 -13.82 3.69 -14.84
N ALA A 33 -13.46 3.59 -16.12
CA ALA A 33 -12.92 2.35 -16.69
C ALA A 33 -11.59 1.93 -16.03
N ALA A 34 -10.70 2.90 -15.76
CA ALA A 34 -9.44 2.62 -15.08
C ALA A 34 -9.65 2.23 -13.60
N GLU A 35 -10.60 2.87 -12.90
CA GLU A 35 -10.95 2.54 -11.52
C GLU A 35 -11.59 1.14 -11.41
N GLU A 36 -12.50 0.80 -12.33
CA GLU A 36 -13.13 -0.53 -12.36
C GLU A 36 -12.08 -1.63 -12.61
N ARG A 37 -11.15 -1.41 -13.55
CA ARG A 37 -10.06 -2.37 -13.80
C ARG A 37 -9.11 -2.48 -12.62
N ALA A 38 -8.75 -1.36 -12.00
CA ALA A 38 -7.91 -1.35 -10.80
C ALA A 38 -8.58 -2.12 -9.65
N ARG A 39 -9.88 -1.89 -9.42
CA ARG A 39 -10.68 -2.61 -8.42
C ARG A 39 -10.70 -4.11 -8.70
N ALA A 40 -10.94 -4.52 -9.94
CA ALA A 40 -10.98 -5.93 -10.31
C ALA A 40 -9.64 -6.64 -10.03
N LEU A 41 -8.51 -5.99 -10.35
CA LEU A 41 -7.18 -6.53 -10.06
C LEU A 41 -6.90 -6.64 -8.56
N VAL A 42 -7.25 -5.61 -7.79
CA VAL A 42 -7.10 -5.63 -6.33
C VAL A 42 -7.98 -6.70 -5.70
N GLN A 43 -9.23 -6.86 -6.15
CA GLN A 43 -10.12 -7.91 -5.66
C GLN A 43 -9.59 -9.31 -6.01
N ALA A 44 -9.07 -9.50 -7.22
CA ALA A 44 -8.47 -10.77 -7.60
C ALA A 44 -7.25 -11.14 -6.72
N MET A 45 -6.43 -10.15 -6.35
CA MET A 45 -5.35 -10.35 -5.38
C MET A 45 -5.88 -10.68 -3.98
N GLU A 46 -6.92 -9.99 -3.51
CA GLU A 46 -7.56 -10.29 -2.23
C GLU A 46 -8.12 -11.72 -2.20
N ASP A 47 -8.84 -12.14 -3.25
CA ASP A 47 -9.40 -13.49 -3.38
C ASP A 47 -8.29 -14.57 -3.41
N ALA A 48 -7.10 -14.20 -3.90
CA ALA A 48 -5.89 -15.03 -3.88
C ALA A 48 -5.10 -14.94 -2.56
N GLY A 49 -5.62 -14.25 -1.54
CA GLY A 49 -4.96 -14.08 -0.25
C GLY A 49 -3.67 -13.26 -0.32
N TRP A 50 -3.57 -12.38 -1.32
CA TRP A 50 -2.38 -11.58 -1.63
C TRP A 50 -1.11 -12.41 -1.87
N ASP A 51 -1.23 -13.60 -2.44
CA ASP A 51 -0.09 -14.40 -2.88
C ASP A 51 0.69 -13.65 -3.99
N PRO A 52 1.99 -13.34 -3.81
CA PRO A 52 2.81 -12.70 -4.85
C PRO A 52 2.86 -13.48 -6.18
N GLU A 53 2.69 -14.80 -6.14
CA GLU A 53 2.68 -15.65 -7.34
C GLU A 53 1.35 -15.57 -8.10
N ALA A 54 0.29 -15.04 -7.49
CA ALA A 54 -1.01 -14.84 -8.12
C ALA A 54 -1.09 -13.57 -8.99
N VAL A 55 -0.01 -12.77 -9.05
CA VAL A 55 0.05 -11.57 -9.88
C VAL A 55 -0.11 -11.94 -11.36
N PRO A 56 -1.10 -11.36 -12.08
CA PRO A 56 -1.34 -11.69 -13.50
C PRO A 56 -0.13 -11.37 -14.38
N GLN A 57 0.32 -12.37 -15.14
CA GLN A 57 1.54 -12.26 -15.96
C GLN A 57 1.32 -11.50 -17.28
N ASP A 58 0.07 -11.45 -17.75
CA ASP A 58 -0.38 -10.77 -18.96
C ASP A 58 -0.51 -9.25 -18.80
N GLU A 59 -0.49 -8.74 -17.56
CA GLU A 59 -0.47 -7.31 -17.27
C GLU A 59 0.89 -6.67 -17.57
N ASN A 60 0.96 -5.34 -17.66
CA ASN A 60 2.22 -4.65 -17.90
C ASN A 60 3.15 -4.66 -16.66
N GLU A 61 4.42 -4.32 -16.87
CA GLU A 61 5.45 -4.39 -15.82
C GLU A 61 5.13 -3.50 -14.61
N ASP A 62 4.61 -2.30 -14.83
CA ASP A 62 4.25 -1.37 -13.75
C ASP A 62 3.09 -1.90 -12.90
N VAL A 63 2.04 -2.44 -13.54
CA VAL A 63 0.90 -3.06 -12.83
C VAL A 63 1.39 -4.23 -11.99
N ARG A 64 2.21 -5.12 -12.56
CA ARG A 64 2.78 -6.26 -11.82
C ARG A 64 3.64 -5.78 -10.65
N ALA A 65 4.44 -4.74 -10.83
CA ALA A 65 5.28 -4.17 -9.77
C ALA A 65 4.43 -3.58 -8.63
N VAL A 66 3.35 -2.86 -8.94
CA VAL A 66 2.43 -2.30 -7.93
C VAL A 66 1.71 -3.41 -7.15
N LEU A 67 1.18 -4.43 -7.83
CA LEU A 67 0.49 -5.54 -7.15
C LEU A 67 1.45 -6.37 -6.28
N ALA A 68 2.65 -6.65 -6.78
CA ALA A 68 3.67 -7.37 -6.02
C ALA A 68 4.21 -6.55 -4.83
N PHE A 69 4.22 -5.22 -4.93
CA PHE A 69 4.52 -4.33 -3.80
C PHE A 69 3.39 -4.35 -2.76
N ALA A 70 2.14 -4.30 -3.20
CA ALA A 70 0.99 -4.38 -2.30
C ALA A 70 1.01 -5.71 -1.50
N ALA A 71 1.24 -6.84 -2.18
CA ALA A 71 1.33 -8.16 -1.56
C ALA A 71 2.49 -8.30 -0.56
N ARG A 72 3.67 -7.74 -0.87
CA ARG A 72 4.87 -7.93 -0.04
C ARG A 72 5.02 -6.90 1.08
N GLU A 73 4.52 -5.69 0.89
CA GLU A 73 4.74 -4.60 1.83
C GLU A 73 3.45 -4.09 2.44
N VAL A 74 2.47 -3.69 1.63
CA VAL A 74 1.27 -3.00 2.14
C VAL A 74 0.43 -3.94 3.00
N VAL A 75 0.09 -5.11 2.48
CA VAL A 75 -0.86 -6.03 3.11
C VAL A 75 -0.30 -6.62 4.40
N PRO A 76 0.94 -7.13 4.47
CA PRO A 76 1.49 -7.64 5.72
C PRO A 76 1.58 -6.55 6.82
N ARG A 77 1.91 -5.31 6.44
CA ARG A 77 1.98 -4.19 7.40
C ARG A 77 0.62 -3.75 7.89
N LEU A 78 -0.41 -3.81 7.04
CA LEU A 78 -1.80 -3.58 7.45
C LEU A 78 -2.30 -4.70 8.38
N ALA A 79 -1.98 -5.95 8.06
CA ALA A 79 -2.36 -7.10 8.88
C ALA A 79 -1.78 -7.01 10.30
N ALA A 80 -0.57 -6.47 10.45
CA ALA A 80 0.07 -6.25 11.74
C ALA A 80 -0.55 -5.11 12.59
N THR A 81 -1.66 -4.49 12.16
CA THR A 81 -2.44 -3.57 13.02
C THR A 81 -2.98 -4.27 14.28
N THR A 82 -3.06 -5.61 14.29
CA THR A 82 -3.38 -6.37 15.50
C THR A 82 -2.41 -6.11 16.66
N ASP A 83 -1.16 -5.72 16.37
CA ASP A 83 -0.12 -5.46 17.37
C ASP A 83 -0.46 -4.25 18.28
N GLU A 84 -1.42 -3.40 17.90
CA GLU A 84 -1.83 -2.22 18.66
C GLU A 84 -2.25 -2.55 20.09
N LEU A 85 -3.05 -3.60 20.27
CA LEU A 85 -3.53 -4.01 21.59
C LEU A 85 -2.39 -4.59 22.43
N ASP A 86 -1.54 -5.41 21.83
CA ASP A 86 -0.41 -6.03 22.53
C ASP A 86 0.60 -4.97 22.99
N HIS A 87 0.94 -4.02 22.13
CA HIS A 87 1.81 -2.91 22.49
C HIS A 87 1.18 -1.99 23.53
N THR A 88 -0.13 -1.76 23.48
CA THR A 88 -0.85 -0.98 24.51
C THR A 88 -0.79 -1.67 25.87
N LEU A 89 -1.07 -2.97 25.93
CA LEU A 89 -1.00 -3.76 27.17
C LEU A 89 0.43 -3.87 27.69
N HIS A 90 1.43 -3.95 26.81
CA HIS A 90 2.84 -3.92 27.19
C HIS A 90 3.24 -2.57 27.81
N ALA A 91 2.82 -1.46 27.19
CA ALA A 91 3.07 -0.11 27.69
C ALA A 91 2.46 0.11 29.08
N LEU A 92 1.23 -0.34 29.30
CA LEU A 92 0.55 -0.24 30.60
C LEU A 92 1.27 -1.02 31.72
N ARG A 93 2.08 -2.02 31.36
CA ARG A 93 2.94 -2.78 32.30
C ARG A 93 4.32 -2.14 32.48
N GLY A 94 4.54 -0.94 31.96
CA GLY A 94 5.83 -0.23 31.98
C GLY A 94 6.82 -0.73 30.93
N GLY A 95 6.35 -1.46 29.92
CA GLY A 95 7.17 -1.99 28.83
C GLY A 95 7.52 -0.95 27.77
N PHE A 96 8.58 -1.22 27.00
CA PHE A 96 9.02 -0.35 25.91
C PHE A 96 8.21 -0.63 24.63
N VAL A 97 7.67 0.42 24.01
CA VAL A 97 6.97 0.33 22.72
C VAL A 97 7.91 0.74 21.58
N PRO A 98 8.11 -0.09 20.54
CA PRO A 98 8.96 0.24 19.40
C PRO A 98 8.56 1.55 18.71
N ALA A 99 9.55 2.33 18.30
CA ALA A 99 9.32 3.59 17.60
C ALA A 99 8.97 3.39 16.11
N GLY A 100 8.26 4.35 15.52
CA GLY A 100 7.93 4.37 14.08
C GLY A 100 7.68 5.77 13.55
N PRO A 101 7.77 6.00 12.23
CA PRO A 101 7.47 7.32 11.65
C PRO A 101 5.97 7.59 11.67
N SER A 102 5.59 8.85 11.86
CA SER A 102 4.21 9.34 11.69
C SER A 102 3.94 9.85 10.27
N GLY A 103 2.68 9.86 9.84
CA GLY A 103 2.29 10.41 8.53
C GLY A 103 1.03 9.77 7.96
N SER A 104 0.66 10.17 6.74
CA SER A 104 -0.50 9.61 6.03
C SER A 104 -0.06 8.49 5.07
N PRO A 105 -0.55 7.25 5.22
CA PRO A 105 -0.20 6.15 4.31
C PRO A 105 -0.69 6.43 2.86
N LEU A 106 -1.75 7.22 2.71
CA LEU A 106 -2.32 7.61 1.42
C LEU A 106 -1.46 8.61 0.63
N ARG A 107 -0.39 9.14 1.23
CA ARG A 107 0.51 10.11 0.59
C ARG A 107 1.86 9.50 0.20
N GLY A 108 1.88 8.20 -0.10
CA GLY A 108 3.07 7.50 -0.57
C GLY A 108 4.04 7.09 0.54
N LEU A 109 3.57 7.07 1.80
CA LEU A 109 4.37 6.74 2.98
C LEU A 109 3.90 5.42 3.59
N VAL A 110 4.06 4.29 2.88
CA VAL A 110 3.73 2.95 3.42
C VAL A 110 4.61 2.59 4.61
N ASN A 111 5.77 3.26 4.76
CA ASN A 111 6.68 3.11 5.89
C ASN A 111 6.10 3.57 7.24
N VAL A 112 4.96 4.27 7.28
CA VAL A 112 4.22 4.56 8.53
C VAL A 112 3.51 3.34 9.09
N LEU A 113 3.32 2.30 8.27
CA LEU A 113 2.82 1.01 8.70
C LEU A 113 3.98 0.06 9.02
N PRO A 114 3.82 -0.89 9.97
CA PRO A 114 2.60 -1.18 10.71
C PRO A 114 2.30 -0.16 11.81
N THR A 115 1.03 -0.11 12.25
CA THR A 115 0.58 0.73 13.36
C THR A 115 0.98 0.11 14.72
N GLY A 116 0.50 0.67 15.83
CA GLY A 116 0.87 0.20 17.17
C GLY A 116 2.27 0.61 17.64
N ARG A 117 2.90 1.60 17.01
CA ARG A 117 4.24 2.07 17.36
C ARG A 117 4.21 3.42 18.08
N ASN A 118 5.22 3.69 18.90
CA ASN A 118 5.43 5.00 19.50
C ASN A 118 5.97 5.95 18.43
N PHE A 119 5.07 6.72 17.81
CA PHE A 119 5.44 7.45 16.61
C PHE A 119 6.35 8.66 16.91
N TYR A 120 7.23 9.00 15.97
CA TYR A 120 8.00 10.24 15.98
C TYR A 120 7.65 11.12 14.77
N SER A 121 7.94 12.41 14.91
CA SER A 121 7.89 13.39 13.83
C SER A 121 9.32 13.77 13.39
N VAL A 122 9.41 14.45 12.24
CA VAL A 122 10.62 15.13 11.77
C VAL A 122 10.46 16.65 11.89
#